data_AF-A0A8I1S0J5-F1
#
_entry.id   AF-A0A8I1S0J5-F1
#
_cell.length_a   1.000
_cell.length_b   1.000
_cell.length_c   1.000
_cell.angle_alpha   90.00
_cell.angle_beta   90.00
_cell.angle_gamma   90.00
#
_symmetry.space_group_name_H-M   'P 1'
#
loop_
_entity.id
_entity.type
_entity.pdbx_description
1 polymer ?
#
loop_
_entity_poly.entity_id
_entity_poly.type
_entity_poly.pdbx_seq_one_letter_code
_entity_poly.pdbx_strand_id
1 'polypeptide(L)'
;MSNPQHEPTMEEILASIRKIISEDAPETASETPAAPPRPEPVPEPEPVFEQEDVLELTHEVVAQEVVAPAPEPAPAPEPEHDVVFEPAEAAPASDIFSETTRKAMDDVFAAIPDEEEEAPAAAPAAPIAPVDGATVETVFERAVRESFEPVLKRYLADNSAAVIEGVKPVIRAWMDEHFPALLEGAVRAEVERVVKARGSRR
;
A
#
# COMPACT_ATOMS: atom_id res chain seq x y z
N MET A 1 43.69 -2.01 -41.10
CA MET A 1 42.81 -1.42 -42.12
C MET A 1 41.48 -2.15 -42.02
N SER A 2 40.49 -1.57 -41.34
CA SER A 2 39.18 -2.20 -41.15
C SER A 2 38.16 -1.48 -42.03
N ASN A 3 37.46 -2.24 -42.85
CA ASN A 3 36.60 -1.80 -43.95
C ASN A 3 35.36 -1.05 -43.40
N PRO A 4 35.04 0.18 -43.83
CA PRO A 4 33.96 1.00 -43.26
C PRO A 4 32.53 0.66 -43.77
N GLN A 5 32.32 -0.52 -44.36
CA GLN A 5 31.01 -0.96 -44.88
C GLN A 5 30.67 -2.43 -44.57
N HIS A 6 31.30 -3.03 -43.56
CA HIS A 6 30.84 -4.35 -43.09
C HIS A 6 29.71 -4.14 -42.08
N GLU A 7 28.46 -4.15 -42.56
CA GLU A 7 27.33 -4.34 -41.65
C GLU A 7 27.54 -5.71 -40.98
N PRO A 8 27.73 -5.75 -39.64
CA PRO A 8 28.11 -6.97 -38.97
C PRO A 8 27.00 -8.00 -39.16
N THR A 9 27.39 -9.19 -39.60
CA THR A 9 26.46 -10.29 -39.77
C THR A 9 25.89 -10.69 -38.42
N MET A 10 24.67 -11.24 -38.40
CA MET A 10 23.99 -11.67 -37.16
C MET A 10 24.90 -12.56 -36.29
N GLU A 11 25.70 -13.43 -36.91
CA GLU A 11 26.62 -14.33 -36.21
C GLU A 11 27.79 -13.58 -35.56
N GLU A 12 28.32 -12.54 -36.19
CA GLU A 12 29.36 -11.67 -35.63
C GLU A 12 28.84 -10.85 -34.46
N ILE A 13 27.60 -10.35 -34.56
CA ILE A 13 26.92 -9.65 -33.46
C ILE A 13 26.77 -10.61 -32.26
N LEU A 14 26.26 -11.83 -32.48
CA LEU A 14 26.08 -12.82 -31.42
C LEU A 14 27.40 -13.31 -30.84
N ALA A 15 28.44 -13.47 -31.66
CA ALA A 15 29.79 -13.83 -31.21
C ALA A 15 30.42 -12.71 -30.38
N SER A 16 30.23 -11.44 -30.75
CA SER A 16 30.73 -10.30 -29.99
C SER A 16 30.03 -10.15 -28.65
N ILE A 17 28.72 -10.38 -28.58
CA ILE A 17 27.97 -10.40 -27.30
C ILE A 17 28.46 -11.55 -26.42
N ARG A 18 28.60 -12.76 -26.97
CA ARG A 18 29.12 -13.92 -26.21
C ARG A 18 30.51 -13.66 -25.67
N LYS A 19 31.41 -13.06 -26.47
CA LYS A 19 32.76 -12.71 -26.04
C LYS A 19 32.75 -11.68 -24.90
N ILE A 20 31.94 -10.62 -25.01
CA ILE A 20 31.85 -9.60 -23.96
C ILE A 20 31.34 -10.21 -22.65
N ILE A 21 30.33 -11.08 -22.70
CA ILE A 21 29.79 -11.73 -21.50
C ILE A 21 30.80 -12.71 -20.87
N SER A 22 31.58 -13.40 -21.69
CA SER A 22 32.65 -14.29 -21.18
C SER A 22 33.87 -13.54 -20.66
N GLU A 23 34.15 -12.34 -21.17
CA GLU A 23 35.29 -11.48 -20.79
C GLU A 23 34.95 -10.58 -19.58
N ASP A 24 33.67 -10.23 -19.39
CA ASP A 24 33.14 -9.42 -18.27
C ASP A 24 32.58 -10.28 -17.12
N ALA A 25 32.60 -11.61 -17.27
CA ALA A 25 32.47 -12.50 -16.13
C ALA A 25 33.72 -12.34 -15.25
N PRO A 26 33.59 -12.05 -13.94
CA PRO A 26 34.75 -11.87 -13.08
C PRO A 26 35.63 -13.13 -13.14
N GLU A 27 36.94 -12.96 -13.37
CA GLU A 27 37.93 -14.02 -13.30
C GLU A 27 38.06 -14.57 -11.87
N THR A 28 37.09 -15.38 -11.47
CA THR A 28 37.19 -16.31 -10.35
C THR A 28 36.50 -17.61 -10.74
N ALA A 29 37.16 -18.36 -11.61
CA ALA A 29 37.34 -19.82 -11.49
C ALA A 29 37.78 -20.42 -12.84
N SER A 30 39.09 -20.49 -13.04
CA SER A 30 39.66 -21.48 -13.95
C SER A 30 39.76 -22.83 -13.21
N GLU A 31 39.22 -23.87 -13.85
CA GLU A 31 39.67 -25.28 -13.83
C GLU A 31 39.43 -26.24 -12.61
N THR A 32 38.46 -27.17 -12.85
CA THR A 32 38.45 -28.64 -12.54
C THR A 32 38.04 -29.18 -11.14
N PRO A 33 37.67 -30.48 -10.97
CA PRO A 33 36.34 -30.90 -10.47
C PRO A 33 36.38 -31.67 -9.13
N ALA A 34 35.35 -31.53 -8.26
CA ALA A 34 35.10 -32.50 -7.19
C ALA A 34 33.69 -32.38 -6.58
N ALA A 35 33.23 -33.52 -6.05
CA ALA A 35 31.94 -33.86 -5.45
C ALA A 35 31.45 -32.96 -4.29
N PRO A 36 30.17 -33.05 -3.86
CA PRO A 36 29.48 -32.00 -3.12
C PRO A 36 29.72 -32.07 -1.60
N PRO A 37 29.78 -30.93 -0.89
CA PRO A 37 29.50 -30.87 0.53
C PRO A 37 28.08 -30.30 0.80
N ARG A 38 27.46 -30.87 1.82
CA ARG A 38 26.12 -30.63 2.38
C ARG A 38 25.99 -29.18 2.89
N PRO A 39 24.86 -28.46 2.70
CA PRO A 39 24.71 -27.09 3.20
C PRO A 39 24.38 -27.04 4.71
N GLU A 40 25.19 -26.29 5.45
CA GLU A 40 24.83 -25.65 6.72
C GLU A 40 24.13 -24.30 6.44
N PRO A 41 23.26 -23.79 7.34
CA PRO A 41 22.41 -22.63 7.07
C PRO A 41 23.16 -21.29 7.20
N VAL A 42 22.96 -20.40 6.22
CA VAL A 42 23.47 -19.01 6.19
C VAL A 42 22.40 -18.07 6.76
N PRO A 43 22.73 -17.11 7.65
CA PRO A 43 21.77 -16.09 8.13
C PRO A 43 21.40 -15.09 7.02
N GLU A 44 20.12 -14.69 6.97
CA GLU A 44 19.55 -13.73 6.00
C GLU A 44 20.21 -12.33 6.06
N PRO A 45 20.35 -11.62 4.91
CA PRO A 45 20.79 -10.23 4.90
C PRO A 45 19.64 -9.26 5.22
N GLU A 46 19.89 -8.32 6.13
CA GLU A 46 19.02 -7.17 6.38
C GLU A 46 19.04 -6.19 5.18
N PRO A 47 17.90 -5.60 4.76
CA PRO A 47 17.89 -4.59 3.70
C PRO A 47 18.39 -3.24 4.23
N VAL A 48 19.53 -2.79 3.69
CA VAL A 48 20.01 -1.41 3.80
C VAL A 48 19.20 -0.55 2.82
N PHE A 49 18.37 0.36 3.33
CA PHE A 49 17.71 1.39 2.53
C PHE A 49 18.60 2.65 2.50
N GLU A 50 19.23 2.92 1.36
CA GLU A 50 19.86 4.23 1.10
C GLU A 50 18.76 5.27 0.90
N GLN A 51 18.57 6.15 1.89
CA GLN A 51 17.56 7.21 1.92
C GLN A 51 18.20 8.56 1.62
N GLU A 52 18.39 8.97 0.35
CA GLU A 52 18.83 10.35 0.08
C GLU A 52 18.22 11.04 -1.16
N ASP A 53 17.18 10.52 -1.82
CA ASP A 53 16.60 11.25 -2.98
C ASP A 53 15.07 11.15 -3.14
N VAL A 54 14.33 11.18 -2.02
CA VAL A 54 12.89 11.42 -2.02
C VAL A 54 12.63 12.84 -1.53
N LEU A 55 12.46 13.77 -2.47
CA LEU A 55 12.07 15.14 -2.19
C LEU A 55 10.56 15.20 -1.88
N GLU A 56 10.19 15.33 -0.61
CA GLU A 56 8.81 15.62 -0.19
C GLU A 56 8.45 17.09 -0.49
N LEU A 57 7.56 17.27 -1.47
CA LEU A 57 7.11 18.58 -1.97
C LEU A 57 5.92 19.15 -1.17
N THR A 58 5.92 18.98 0.16
CA THR A 58 4.87 19.47 1.08
C THR A 58 5.27 20.73 1.84
N HIS A 59 6.30 21.45 1.38
CA HIS A 59 6.59 22.79 1.88
C HIS A 59 5.55 23.80 1.38
N GLU A 60 4.46 23.93 2.14
CA GLU A 60 3.51 25.03 2.04
C GLU A 60 4.18 26.32 2.56
N VAL A 61 4.36 27.30 1.68
CA VAL A 61 4.84 28.64 2.06
C VAL A 61 3.67 29.36 2.74
N VAL A 62 3.55 29.21 4.07
CA VAL A 62 2.59 29.97 4.88
C VAL A 62 3.12 31.40 5.01
N ALA A 63 2.54 32.31 4.24
CA ALA A 63 2.72 33.74 4.46
C ALA A 63 2.17 34.09 5.85
N GLN A 64 3.08 34.57 6.70
CA GLN A 64 2.85 34.98 8.07
C GLN A 64 1.81 36.12 8.13
N GLU A 65 0.58 35.82 8.54
CA GLU A 65 -0.43 36.83 8.87
C GLU A 65 -0.48 37.03 10.39
N VAL A 66 -0.51 38.30 10.78
CA VAL A 66 -0.14 38.83 12.09
C VAL A 66 -1.25 38.56 13.12
N VAL A 67 -0.85 38.03 14.27
CA VAL A 67 -1.68 37.83 15.47
C VAL A 67 -2.27 39.16 15.94
N ALA A 68 -3.61 39.26 15.99
CA ALA A 68 -4.32 40.25 16.80
C ALA A 68 -4.81 39.59 18.11
N PRO A 69 -4.70 40.27 19.28
CA PRO A 69 -5.05 39.67 20.56
C PRO A 69 -6.57 39.46 20.70
N ALA A 70 -6.95 38.27 21.15
CA ALA A 70 -8.33 37.85 21.39
C ALA A 70 -9.00 38.64 22.54
N PRO A 71 -10.31 38.97 22.44
CA PRO A 71 -11.08 39.44 23.59
C PRO A 71 -11.40 38.26 24.55
N GLU A 72 -11.37 38.54 25.86
CA GLU A 72 -11.72 37.57 26.91
C GLU A 72 -13.14 36.99 26.71
N PRO A 73 -13.35 35.68 26.89
CA PRO A 73 -14.68 35.07 26.78
C PRO A 73 -15.54 35.45 28.00
N ALA A 74 -16.69 36.05 27.74
CA ALA A 74 -17.76 36.19 28.73
C ALA A 74 -18.27 34.79 29.16
N PRO A 75 -18.74 34.61 30.40
CA PRO A 75 -19.24 33.32 30.87
C PRO A 75 -20.44 32.88 30.02
N ALA A 76 -20.32 31.69 29.42
CA ALA A 76 -21.40 31.05 28.70
C ALA A 76 -22.56 30.72 29.65
N PRO A 77 -23.83 30.88 29.23
CA PRO A 77 -24.97 30.37 30.00
C PRO A 77 -24.89 28.84 30.08
N GLU A 78 -25.19 28.29 31.27
CA GLU A 78 -25.30 26.85 31.49
C GLU A 78 -26.33 26.24 30.52
N PRO A 79 -26.06 25.07 29.91
CA PRO A 79 -27.06 24.41 29.10
C PRO A 79 -28.20 23.94 30.01
N GLU A 80 -29.35 24.61 29.93
CA GLU A 80 -30.59 24.09 30.47
C GLU A 80 -30.92 22.80 29.71
N HIS A 81 -30.61 21.67 30.33
CA HIS A 81 -31.00 20.34 29.85
C HIS A 81 -32.52 20.17 30.02
N ASP A 82 -33.29 20.78 29.12
CA ASP A 82 -34.71 20.47 28.95
C ASP A 82 -34.89 19.65 27.66
N VAL A 83 -34.31 18.44 27.66
CA VAL A 83 -34.68 17.40 26.71
C VAL A 83 -35.62 16.47 27.45
N VAL A 84 -36.91 16.79 27.40
CA VAL A 84 -37.97 15.86 27.78
C VAL A 84 -37.98 14.74 26.74
N PHE A 85 -37.41 13.59 27.07
CA PHE A 85 -37.59 12.37 26.29
C PHE A 85 -39.04 11.91 26.46
N GLU A 86 -39.88 12.26 25.49
CA GLU A 86 -41.17 11.61 25.32
C GLU A 86 -40.89 10.15 24.89
N PRO A 87 -41.46 9.14 25.56
CA PRO A 87 -41.33 7.76 25.10
C PRO A 87 -42.02 7.68 23.75
N ALA A 88 -41.23 7.54 22.68
CA ALA A 88 -41.75 7.35 21.35
C ALA A 88 -42.61 6.08 21.34
N GLU A 89 -43.91 6.26 21.17
CA GLU A 89 -44.85 5.16 20.98
C GLU A 89 -44.37 4.35 19.76
N ALA A 90 -44.04 3.08 19.98
CA ALA A 90 -43.50 2.22 18.95
C ALA A 90 -44.53 2.06 17.83
N ALA A 91 -44.37 2.84 16.76
CA ALA A 91 -45.12 2.63 15.53
C ALA A 91 -44.91 1.17 15.08
N PRO A 92 -45.93 0.48 14.53
CA PRO A 92 -45.76 -0.89 14.06
C PRO A 92 -44.74 -0.86 12.92
N ALA A 93 -43.48 -1.16 13.24
CA ALA A 93 -42.43 -1.31 12.26
C ALA A 93 -42.90 -2.40 11.30
N SER A 94 -43.04 -2.05 10.02
CA SER A 94 -43.26 -3.04 8.97
C SER A 94 -42.19 -4.11 9.11
N ASP A 95 -42.61 -5.37 9.24
CA ASP A 95 -41.74 -6.44 9.69
C ASP A 95 -40.73 -6.82 8.60
N ILE A 96 -39.55 -6.20 8.63
CA ILE A 96 -38.45 -6.48 7.69
C ILE A 96 -37.83 -7.87 7.99
N PHE A 97 -38.01 -8.37 9.20
CA PHE A 97 -37.39 -9.59 9.67
C PHE A 97 -38.40 -10.74 9.78
N SER A 98 -37.92 -11.96 9.58
CA SER A 98 -38.72 -13.16 9.85
C SER A 98 -38.93 -13.32 11.36
N GLU A 99 -40.03 -13.96 11.79
CA GLU A 99 -40.27 -14.26 13.21
C GLU A 99 -39.11 -15.06 13.84
N THR A 100 -38.48 -15.93 13.06
CA THR A 100 -37.28 -16.67 13.48
C THR A 100 -36.11 -15.75 13.79
N THR A 101 -35.87 -14.74 12.94
CA THR A 101 -34.82 -13.73 13.15
C THR A 101 -35.12 -12.88 14.37
N ARG A 102 -36.36 -12.45 14.54
CA ARG A 102 -36.78 -11.68 15.72
C ARG A 102 -36.54 -12.48 17.00
N LYS A 103 -36.96 -13.74 17.03
CA LYS A 103 -36.77 -14.61 18.19
C LYS A 103 -35.29 -14.83 18.51
N ALA A 104 -34.45 -15.00 17.50
CA ALA A 104 -33.00 -15.14 17.71
C ALA A 104 -32.36 -13.87 18.29
N MET A 105 -32.78 -12.68 17.84
CA MET A 105 -32.32 -11.40 18.38
C MET A 105 -32.75 -11.23 19.85
N ASP A 106 -34.00 -11.58 20.16
CA ASP A 106 -34.57 -11.47 21.51
C ASP A 106 -33.89 -12.44 22.49
N ASP A 107 -33.64 -13.69 22.07
CA ASP A 107 -32.88 -14.67 22.87
C ASP A 107 -31.43 -14.21 23.11
N VAL A 108 -30.78 -13.59 22.12
CA VAL A 108 -29.43 -13.05 22.28
C VAL A 108 -29.43 -11.89 23.27
N PHE A 109 -30.41 -10.99 23.20
CA PHE A 109 -30.53 -9.87 24.13
C PHE A 109 -30.82 -10.35 25.56
N ALA A 110 -31.70 -11.34 25.71
CA ALA A 110 -32.02 -11.94 27.01
C ALA A 110 -30.87 -12.78 27.60
N ALA A 111 -29.95 -13.26 26.76
CA ALA A 111 -28.76 -13.98 27.20
C ALA A 111 -27.61 -13.07 27.64
N ILE A 112 -27.72 -11.75 27.44
CA ILE A 112 -26.80 -10.78 28.04
C ILE A 112 -27.11 -10.80 29.55
N PRO A 113 -26.14 -11.19 30.41
CA PRO A 113 -26.34 -11.07 31.84
C PRO A 113 -26.61 -9.58 32.14
N ASP A 114 -27.76 -9.30 32.76
CA ASP A 114 -27.99 -8.04 33.48
C ASP A 114 -27.00 -8.05 34.65
N GLU A 115 -25.78 -7.66 34.37
CA GLU A 115 -24.91 -7.12 35.40
C GLU A 115 -25.59 -5.80 35.81
N GLU A 116 -26.41 -5.86 36.86
CA GLU A 116 -26.70 -4.70 37.68
C GLU A 116 -25.33 -4.16 38.11
N GLU A 117 -24.79 -3.25 37.30
CA GLU A 117 -23.66 -2.42 37.68
C GLU A 117 -24.12 -1.67 38.93
N GLU A 118 -23.74 -2.18 40.10
CA GLU A 118 -23.38 -1.30 41.19
C GLU A 118 -22.31 -0.38 40.60
N ALA A 119 -22.75 0.81 40.17
CA ALA A 119 -21.95 1.74 39.40
C ALA A 119 -20.54 1.78 40.00
N PRO A 120 -19.51 1.28 39.30
CA PRO A 120 -18.16 1.51 39.76
C PRO A 120 -18.03 3.01 39.75
N ALA A 121 -17.91 3.62 40.95
CA ALA A 121 -17.72 5.05 41.12
C ALA A 121 -16.75 5.50 40.06
N ALA A 122 -17.25 6.27 39.08
CA ALA A 122 -16.63 6.48 37.78
C ALA A 122 -15.12 6.59 37.94
N ALA A 123 -14.40 5.49 37.67
CA ALA A 123 -12.98 5.57 37.50
C ALA A 123 -12.81 6.52 36.31
N PRO A 124 -12.00 7.58 36.42
CA PRO A 124 -11.81 8.50 35.31
C PRO A 124 -11.41 7.63 34.12
N ALA A 125 -12.22 7.68 33.05
CA ALA A 125 -11.90 7.01 31.81
C ALA A 125 -10.44 7.31 31.51
N ALA A 126 -9.58 6.28 31.52
CA ALA A 126 -8.19 6.48 31.20
C ALA A 126 -8.18 7.18 29.84
N PRO A 127 -7.52 8.34 29.71
CA PRO A 127 -7.52 9.07 28.46
C PRO A 127 -7.00 8.11 27.39
N ILE A 128 -7.84 7.87 26.38
CA ILE A 128 -7.39 7.21 25.15
C ILE A 128 -6.21 8.05 24.71
N ALA A 129 -5.02 7.46 24.69
CA ALA A 129 -3.81 8.19 24.35
C ALA A 129 -4.06 8.91 23.03
N PRO A 130 -3.78 10.23 22.93
CA PRO A 130 -3.93 10.93 21.68
C PRO A 130 -3.06 10.20 20.65
N VAL A 131 -3.69 9.71 19.58
CA VAL A 131 -2.94 9.14 18.48
C VAL A 131 -2.25 10.32 17.81
N ASP A 132 -0.92 10.34 17.87
CA ASP A 132 -0.08 11.42 17.34
C ASP A 132 -0.46 11.73 15.89
N GLY A 133 -1.18 12.84 15.68
CA GLY A 133 -1.41 13.47 14.37
C GLY A 133 -2.20 12.67 13.32
N ALA A 134 -2.55 11.41 13.59
CA ALA A 134 -3.32 10.57 12.67
C ALA A 134 -4.82 10.79 12.89
N THR A 135 -5.55 11.10 11.83
CA THR A 135 -7.02 11.18 11.90
C THR A 135 -7.58 9.82 12.29
N VAL A 136 -8.69 9.79 13.03
CA VAL A 136 -9.40 8.53 13.39
C VAL A 136 -9.67 7.67 12.15
N GLU A 137 -9.90 8.32 11.01
CA GLU A 137 -10.03 7.69 9.69
C GLU A 137 -8.78 6.91 9.28
N THR A 138 -7.58 7.49 9.35
CA THR A 138 -6.34 6.78 8.98
C THR A 138 -6.02 5.60 9.91
N VAL A 139 -6.35 5.72 11.20
CA VAL A 139 -6.21 4.61 12.17
C VAL A 139 -7.18 3.49 11.84
N PHE A 140 -8.42 3.84 11.53
CA PHE A 140 -9.44 2.89 11.10
C PHE A 140 -9.06 2.20 9.79
N GLU A 141 -8.65 2.96 8.76
CA GLU A 141 -8.20 2.40 7.48
C GLU A 141 -7.04 1.42 7.65
N ARG A 142 -6.07 1.76 8.51
CA ARG A 142 -4.96 0.89 8.85
C ARG A 142 -5.43 -0.37 9.55
N ALA A 143 -6.30 -0.26 10.56
CA ALA A 143 -6.83 -1.40 11.29
C ALA A 143 -7.64 -2.33 10.38
N VAL A 144 -8.48 -1.77 9.49
CA VAL A 144 -9.24 -2.54 8.50
C VAL A 144 -8.28 -3.26 7.55
N ARG A 145 -7.28 -2.58 7.00
CA ARG A 145 -6.28 -3.18 6.12
C ARG A 145 -5.55 -4.34 6.80
N GLU A 146 -5.03 -4.11 8.01
CA GLU A 146 -4.31 -5.13 8.78
C GLU A 146 -5.21 -6.35 9.10
N SER A 147 -6.50 -6.12 9.39
CA SER A 147 -7.45 -7.21 9.65
C SER A 147 -7.83 -8.00 8.39
N PHE A 148 -7.89 -7.34 7.23
CA PHE A 148 -8.37 -7.93 5.99
C PHE A 148 -7.25 -8.57 5.16
N GLU A 149 -6.02 -8.08 5.27
CA GLU A 149 -4.83 -8.62 4.61
C GLU A 149 -4.70 -10.16 4.70
N PRO A 150 -4.80 -10.82 5.88
CA PRO A 150 -4.67 -12.28 5.97
C PRO A 150 -5.82 -13.02 5.27
N VAL A 151 -7.05 -12.49 5.34
CA VAL A 151 -8.22 -13.07 4.65
C VAL A 151 -8.07 -12.93 3.14
N LEU A 152 -7.63 -11.76 2.68
CA LEU A 152 -7.37 -11.46 1.28
C LEU A 152 -6.28 -12.38 0.71
N LYS A 153 -5.16 -12.54 1.42
CA LYS A 153 -4.06 -13.43 1.01
C LYS A 153 -4.52 -14.88 0.86
N ARG A 154 -5.31 -15.38 1.82
CA ARG A 154 -5.91 -16.71 1.75
C ARG A 154 -6.85 -16.85 0.55
N TYR A 155 -7.76 -15.89 0.37
CA TYR A 155 -8.70 -15.89 -0.74
C TYR A 155 -7.97 -15.86 -2.09
N LEU A 156 -6.96 -15.00 -2.25
CA LEU A 156 -6.16 -14.93 -3.48
C LEU A 156 -5.40 -16.23 -3.74
N ALA A 157 -4.84 -16.86 -2.71
CA ALA A 157 -4.17 -18.15 -2.88
C ALA A 157 -5.15 -19.22 -3.40
N ASP A 158 -6.33 -19.29 -2.79
CA ASP A 158 -7.36 -20.29 -3.12
C ASP A 158 -8.04 -20.02 -4.49
N ASN A 159 -8.10 -18.75 -4.94
CA ASN A 159 -8.86 -18.33 -6.13
C ASN A 159 -8.00 -17.69 -7.23
N SER A 160 -6.67 -17.79 -7.14
CA SER A 160 -5.73 -17.12 -8.04
C SER A 160 -6.02 -17.36 -9.53
N ALA A 161 -6.34 -18.60 -9.91
CA ALA A 161 -6.64 -18.94 -11.29
C ALA A 161 -7.85 -18.16 -11.84
N ALA A 162 -8.96 -18.11 -11.08
CA ALA A 162 -10.17 -17.40 -11.47
C ALA A 162 -9.95 -15.87 -11.53
N VAL A 163 -9.21 -15.32 -10.55
CA VAL A 163 -8.86 -13.91 -10.53
C VAL A 163 -8.00 -13.54 -11.74
N ILE A 164 -6.99 -14.35 -12.07
CA ILE A 164 -6.13 -14.13 -13.23
C ILE A 164 -6.95 -14.20 -14.52
N GLU A 165 -7.84 -15.18 -14.67
CA GLU A 165 -8.72 -15.27 -15.85
C GLU A 165 -9.62 -14.04 -16.01
N GLY A 166 -10.15 -13.51 -14.91
CA GLY A 166 -10.96 -12.29 -14.91
C GLY A 166 -10.18 -11.00 -15.18
N VAL A 167 -8.96 -10.89 -14.66
CA VAL A 167 -8.12 -9.68 -14.78
C VAL A 167 -7.40 -9.60 -16.12
N LYS A 168 -7.07 -10.74 -16.73
CA LYS A 168 -6.38 -10.83 -18.03
C LYS A 168 -7.02 -9.99 -19.17
N PRO A 169 -8.35 -10.00 -19.41
CA PRO A 169 -8.95 -9.15 -20.45
C PRO A 169 -8.81 -7.66 -20.13
N VAL A 170 -8.90 -7.27 -18.86
CA VAL A 170 -8.76 -5.87 -18.43
C VAL A 170 -7.33 -5.37 -18.68
N ILE A 171 -6.33 -6.15 -18.27
CA ILE A 171 -4.92 -5.83 -18.51
C ILE A 171 -4.65 -5.77 -20.01
N ARG A 172 -5.20 -6.70 -20.80
CA ARG A 172 -5.02 -6.69 -22.26
C ARG A 172 -5.58 -5.42 -22.89
N ALA A 173 -6.82 -5.06 -22.57
CA ALA A 173 -7.44 -3.84 -23.11
C ALA A 173 -6.62 -2.60 -22.75
N TRP A 174 -6.16 -2.53 -21.49
CA TRP A 174 -5.31 -1.43 -21.04
C TRP A 174 -3.95 -1.38 -21.74
N MET A 175 -3.30 -2.54 -21.93
CA MET A 175 -2.05 -2.62 -22.68
C MET A 175 -2.25 -2.22 -24.13
N ASP A 176 -3.29 -2.70 -24.79
CA ASP A 176 -3.56 -2.37 -26.20
C ASP A 176 -3.77 -0.84 -26.39
N GLU A 177 -4.34 -0.16 -25.39
CA GLU A 177 -4.58 1.28 -25.42
C GLU A 177 -3.36 2.13 -25.04
N HIS A 178 -2.64 1.77 -23.98
CA HIS A 178 -1.60 2.63 -23.38
C HIS A 178 -0.16 2.19 -23.65
N PHE A 179 0.07 0.92 -23.99
CA PHE A 179 1.42 0.40 -24.22
C PHE A 179 2.18 1.10 -25.35
N PRO A 180 1.56 1.47 -26.50
CA PRO A 180 2.29 2.15 -27.57
C PRO A 180 2.92 3.47 -27.12
N ALA A 181 2.18 4.32 -26.39
CA ALA A 181 2.67 5.60 -25.92
C ALA A 181 3.81 5.45 -24.89
N LEU A 182 3.72 4.45 -24.00
CA LEU A 182 4.77 4.15 -23.02
C LEU A 182 6.06 3.69 -23.70
N LEU A 183 5.97 2.85 -24.74
CA LEU A 183 7.13 2.42 -25.51
C LEU A 183 7.77 3.57 -26.28
N GLU A 184 6.99 4.43 -26.95
CA GLU A 184 7.54 5.58 -27.67
C GLU A 184 8.28 6.54 -26.75
N GLY A 185 7.75 6.79 -25.55
CA GLY A 185 8.42 7.57 -24.52
C GLY A 185 9.72 6.93 -24.05
N ALA A 186 9.71 5.63 -23.76
CA ALA A 186 10.89 4.90 -23.32
C ALA A 186 11.98 4.81 -24.39
N VAL A 187 11.62 4.53 -25.65
CA VAL A 187 12.55 4.47 -26.79
C VAL A 187 13.15 5.85 -27.06
N ARG A 188 12.34 6.92 -27.00
CA ARG A 188 12.85 8.29 -27.15
C ARG A 188 13.90 8.62 -26.08
N ALA A 189 13.62 8.29 -24.82
CA ALA A 189 14.56 8.48 -23.72
C ALA A 189 15.84 7.67 -23.92
N GLU A 190 15.73 6.42 -24.40
CA GLU A 190 16.89 5.56 -24.64
C GLU A 190 17.75 6.04 -25.81
N VAL A 191 17.15 6.50 -26.91
CA VAL A 191 17.88 7.08 -28.03
C VAL A 191 18.59 8.35 -27.60
N GLU A 192 17.94 9.23 -26.84
CA GLU A 192 18.56 10.45 -26.32
C GLU A 192 19.76 10.12 -25.42
N ARG A 193 19.62 9.13 -24.54
CA ARG A 193 20.71 8.63 -23.68
C ARG A 193 21.90 8.13 -24.50
N VAL A 194 21.65 7.31 -25.52
CA VAL A 194 22.71 6.77 -26.40
C VAL A 194 23.37 7.86 -27.22
N VAL A 195 22.60 8.83 -27.73
CA VAL A 195 23.13 9.97 -28.49
C VAL A 195 24.00 10.84 -27.59
N LYS A 196 23.58 11.14 -26.35
CA LYS A 196 24.39 11.88 -25.37
C LYS A 196 25.67 11.12 -25.00
N ALA A 197 25.58 9.82 -24.74
CA ALA A 197 26.73 8.98 -24.45
C ALA A 197 27.73 8.89 -25.63
N ARG A 198 27.23 8.87 -26.87
CA ARG A 198 28.04 8.85 -28.09
C ARG A 198 28.64 10.21 -28.43
N GLY A 199 27.94 11.30 -28.13
CA GLY A 199 28.42 12.68 -28.32
C GLY A 199 29.52 13.07 -27.32
N SER A 200 29.48 12.54 -26.10
CA SER A 200 30.52 12.76 -25.08
C SER A 200 31.83 12.03 -25.34
N ARG A 201 31.86 11.04 -26.25
CA ARG A 201 33.04 10.20 -26.55
C ARG A 201 33.80 10.70 -27.80
N ARG A 202 33.47 11.88 -28.33
CA ARG A 202 34.15 12.52 -29.46
C ARG A 202 34.87 13.79 -29.04
#